data_AF-A0A7V5R5I1-F1
#
_entry.id   AF-A0A7V5R5I1-F1
#
_cell.length_a   1.000
_cell.length_b   1.000
_cell.length_c   1.000
_cell.angle_alpha   90.00
_cell.angle_beta   90.00
_cell.angle_gamma   90.00
#
_symmetry.space_group_name_H-M   'P 1'
#
loop_
_entity.id
_entity.type
_entity.pdbx_description
1 polymer ?
#
loop_
_entity_poly.entity_id
_entity_poly.type
_entity_poly.pdbx_seq_one_letter_code
_entity_poly.pdbx_strand_id
1 'polypeptide(L)'
;AIKRFLAQNGNRGIQLTPGTSNGKKVAVIGAGPSGLSAAFYLALEGFAVDIYEAKDVAGGRAANALSSAGLDLEKAGLKKDIDRILALGVQLHTGVRVSRKQFADLRESHDFIYIACGGSGESERTAQGMIAHPDFVPEGAIEVDVKTLQSTLPCVLAGGDVLGKSSLDTAIGHGRRAAESIVSACGFSSQVAIAPPDERKPDLQKWYSQNGTRIDGASLKISGVGKRVNSDGPTLSKEEAMAEAARCLQCDLICNICVTVCPNRANVALQADPMTYPVQTVRADGSIKTSERIALTQACQVINIPDFCNQCGNCKTFCPTSSAPYFAKSHVHLSAASLEAHGEGFFMAEKGVMQIMAGGKRGTLTDNGETFVYEDAEVRLRLAKDSLKASDIELRQAVKKKKLRRVAEGAVLFGLLENRYPFCK
;
A
#
# COMPACT_ATOMS: atom_id res chain seq x y z
N ALA A 1 11.96 9.73 19.62
CA ALA A 1 13.40 10.07 19.58
C ALA A 1 13.85 10.29 18.12
N ILE A 2 14.00 9.23 17.31
CA ILE A 2 14.42 9.32 15.89
C ILE A 2 13.57 10.31 15.07
N LYS A 3 12.24 10.23 15.13
CA LYS A 3 11.36 11.15 14.36
C LYS A 3 11.66 12.62 14.64
N ARG A 4 11.96 12.97 15.90
CA ARG A 4 12.32 14.34 16.31
C ARG A 4 13.71 14.73 15.79
N PHE A 5 14.69 13.84 15.94
CA PHE A 5 16.03 14.03 15.39
C PHE A 5 15.99 14.30 13.89
N LEU A 6 15.22 13.52 13.13
CA LEU A 6 15.02 13.72 11.69
C LEU A 6 14.27 15.03 11.38
N ALA A 7 13.24 15.39 12.14
CA ALA A 7 12.55 16.66 11.94
C ALA A 7 13.47 17.87 12.14
N GLN A 8 14.43 17.80 13.07
CA GLN A 8 15.38 18.86 13.39
C GLN A 8 16.61 18.89 12.46
N ASN A 9 17.16 17.72 12.11
CA ASN A 9 18.46 17.59 11.42
C ASN A 9 18.37 16.98 10.02
N GLY A 10 17.22 16.43 9.64
CA GLY A 10 17.04 15.75 8.36
C GLY A 10 17.24 16.68 7.18
N ASN A 11 17.63 16.11 6.03
CA ASN A 11 17.83 16.89 4.81
C ASN A 11 16.53 17.58 4.40
N ARG A 12 16.50 18.91 4.51
CA ARG A 12 15.37 19.76 4.14
C ARG A 12 15.44 20.24 2.69
N GLY A 13 16.50 19.90 1.96
CA GLY A 13 16.79 20.31 0.59
C GLY A 13 16.27 19.35 -0.49
N ILE A 14 15.23 18.55 -0.22
CA ILE A 14 14.53 17.84 -1.30
C ILE A 14 13.85 18.93 -2.14
N GLN A 15 14.44 19.23 -3.29
CA GLN A 15 13.88 20.16 -4.25
C GLN A 15 12.74 19.45 -4.98
N LEU A 16 11.52 19.79 -4.62
CA LEU A 16 10.34 19.30 -5.28
C LEU A 16 10.17 20.09 -6.58
N THR A 17 9.97 19.39 -7.69
CA THR A 17 9.71 19.99 -9.00
C THR A 17 8.28 19.64 -9.41
N PRO A 18 7.50 20.61 -9.92
CA PRO A 18 6.17 20.30 -10.43
C PRO A 18 6.26 19.34 -11.61
N GLY A 19 5.21 18.55 -11.80
CA GLY A 19 5.10 17.67 -12.96
C GLY A 19 5.02 18.46 -14.27
N THR A 20 5.28 17.79 -15.38
CA THR A 20 5.06 18.39 -16.70
C THR A 20 3.57 18.69 -16.88
N SER A 21 3.23 19.90 -17.29
CA SER A 21 1.83 20.33 -17.40
C SER A 21 1.01 19.36 -18.24
N ASN A 22 -0.10 18.91 -17.68
CA ASN A 22 -1.06 18.02 -18.35
C ASN A 22 -2.27 18.78 -18.93
N GLY A 23 -2.26 20.12 -18.84
CA GLY A 23 -3.33 20.99 -19.34
C GLY A 23 -4.63 21.00 -18.52
N LYS A 24 -4.67 20.30 -17.37
CA LYS A 24 -5.85 20.20 -16.50
C LYS A 24 -5.77 21.11 -15.28
N LYS A 25 -6.91 21.63 -14.84
CA LYS A 25 -7.05 22.53 -13.68
C LYS A 25 -7.92 21.92 -12.58
N VAL A 26 -7.50 22.10 -11.33
CA VAL A 26 -8.24 21.61 -10.16
C VAL A 26 -8.42 22.71 -9.13
N ALA A 27 -9.67 22.96 -8.72
CA ALA A 27 -9.98 23.81 -7.59
C ALA A 27 -10.02 22.98 -6.30
N VAL A 28 -9.31 23.42 -5.27
CA VAL A 28 -9.31 22.80 -3.93
C VAL A 28 -9.96 23.75 -2.94
N ILE A 29 -11.07 23.35 -2.34
CA ILE A 29 -11.81 24.17 -1.38
C ILE A 29 -11.39 23.77 0.04
N GLY A 30 -10.54 24.58 0.67
CA GLY A 30 -10.01 24.41 2.02
C GLY A 30 -8.50 24.10 2.02
N ALA A 31 -7.71 24.96 2.69
CA ALA A 31 -6.25 24.80 2.85
C ALA A 31 -5.89 24.07 4.15
N GLY A 32 -6.71 23.10 4.57
CA GLY A 32 -6.37 22.18 5.65
C GLY A 32 -5.37 21.10 5.20
N PRO A 33 -4.98 20.17 6.11
CA PRO A 33 -4.07 19.07 5.77
C PRO A 33 -4.49 18.24 4.56
N SER A 34 -5.80 18.05 4.38
CA SER A 34 -6.33 17.31 3.23
C SER A 34 -6.18 18.07 1.92
N GLY A 35 -6.59 19.34 1.87
CA GLY A 35 -6.48 20.15 0.66
C GLY A 35 -5.03 20.45 0.27
N LEU A 36 -4.17 20.77 1.25
CA LEU A 36 -2.74 20.93 1.02
C LEU A 36 -2.09 19.65 0.48
N SER A 37 -2.47 18.48 1.02
CA SER A 37 -1.97 17.21 0.50
C SER A 37 -2.46 16.96 -0.93
N ALA A 38 -3.74 17.21 -1.24
CA ALA A 38 -4.25 17.05 -2.61
C ALA A 38 -3.52 17.96 -3.59
N ALA A 39 -3.36 19.24 -3.25
CA ALA A 39 -2.66 20.20 -4.08
C ALA A 39 -1.20 19.81 -4.33
N PHE A 40 -0.52 19.33 -3.28
CA PHE A 40 0.84 18.82 -3.39
C PHE A 40 0.97 17.69 -4.41
N TYR A 41 0.16 16.62 -4.29
CA TYR A 41 0.24 15.49 -5.23
C TYR A 41 -0.22 15.88 -6.64
N LEU A 42 -1.28 16.68 -6.79
CA LEU A 42 -1.75 17.16 -8.08
C LEU A 42 -0.71 18.01 -8.82
N ALA A 43 -0.02 18.92 -8.12
CA ALA A 43 1.02 19.74 -8.71
C ALA A 43 2.23 18.89 -9.16
N LEU A 44 2.59 17.84 -8.41
CA LEU A 44 3.62 16.89 -8.83
C LEU A 44 3.22 16.05 -10.06
N GLU A 45 1.92 15.87 -10.29
CA GLU A 45 1.37 15.22 -11.50
C GLU A 45 1.13 16.21 -12.66
N GLY A 46 1.50 17.48 -12.49
CA GLY A 46 1.43 18.51 -13.53
C GLY A 46 0.07 19.19 -13.72
N PHE A 47 -0.84 19.05 -12.77
CA PHE A 47 -2.09 19.83 -12.75
C PHE A 47 -1.81 21.27 -12.32
N ALA A 48 -2.55 22.22 -12.89
CA ALA A 48 -2.65 23.56 -12.31
C ALA A 48 -3.66 23.52 -11.15
N VAL A 49 -3.27 24.03 -9.98
CA VAL A 49 -4.06 23.91 -8.76
C VAL A 49 -4.28 25.27 -8.11
N ASP A 50 -5.54 25.58 -7.85
CA ASP A 50 -5.99 26.77 -7.14
C ASP A 50 -6.67 26.35 -5.82
N ILE A 51 -6.14 26.80 -4.68
CA ILE A 51 -6.69 26.53 -3.35
C ILE A 51 -7.47 27.76 -2.87
N TYR A 52 -8.70 27.55 -2.41
CA TYR A 52 -9.55 28.57 -1.79
C TYR A 52 -9.71 28.31 -0.30
N GLU A 53 -9.24 29.22 0.54
CA GLU A 53 -9.30 29.11 2.01
C GLU A 53 -10.09 30.28 2.60
N ALA A 54 -11.05 29.95 3.47
CA ALA A 54 -11.92 30.94 4.09
C ALA A 54 -11.21 31.82 5.12
N LYS A 55 -10.16 31.29 5.78
CA LYS A 55 -9.34 32.03 6.74
C LYS A 55 -8.19 32.77 6.05
N ASP A 56 -7.57 33.69 6.79
CA ASP A 56 -6.40 34.44 6.31
C ASP A 56 -5.13 33.58 6.26
N VAL A 57 -5.13 32.41 6.92
CA VAL A 57 -3.96 31.55 7.08
C VAL A 57 -4.31 30.10 6.73
N ALA A 58 -3.45 29.46 5.93
CA ALA A 58 -3.54 28.04 5.60
C ALA A 58 -3.08 27.12 6.75
N GLY A 59 -3.43 25.84 6.66
CA GLY A 59 -3.05 24.79 7.62
C GLY A 59 -4.22 24.25 8.46
N GLY A 60 -5.40 24.87 8.37
CA GLY A 60 -6.63 24.38 9.00
C GLY A 60 -6.46 24.03 10.47
N ARG A 61 -6.87 22.83 10.88
CA ARG A 61 -6.74 22.37 12.28
C ARG A 61 -5.31 22.27 12.77
N ALA A 62 -4.33 21.99 11.91
CA ALA A 62 -2.93 21.95 12.32
C ALA A 62 -2.45 23.35 12.74
N ALA A 63 -2.78 24.38 11.95
CA ALA A 63 -2.49 25.76 12.31
C ALA A 63 -3.23 26.18 13.59
N ASN A 64 -4.53 25.89 13.70
CA ASN A 64 -5.31 26.22 14.90
C ASN A 64 -4.71 25.58 16.17
N ALA A 65 -4.29 24.31 16.09
CA ALA A 65 -3.72 23.59 17.23
C ALA A 65 -2.40 24.23 17.70
N LEU A 66 -1.56 24.66 16.77
CA LEU A 66 -0.31 25.37 17.06
C LEU A 66 -0.59 26.73 17.69
N SER A 67 -1.48 27.53 17.10
CA SER A 67 -1.85 28.84 17.64
C SER A 67 -2.47 28.72 19.04
N SER A 68 -3.33 27.72 19.27
CA SER A 68 -3.95 27.47 20.59
C SER A 68 -2.91 27.04 21.64
N ALA A 69 -1.81 26.44 21.22
CA ALA A 69 -0.67 26.10 22.07
C ALA A 69 0.32 27.26 22.24
N GLY A 70 0.03 28.46 21.71
CA GLY A 70 0.93 29.62 21.73
C GLY A 70 2.18 29.44 20.86
N LEU A 71 2.15 28.50 19.91
CA LEU A 71 3.27 28.19 19.04
C LEU A 71 3.13 28.92 17.70
N ASP A 72 4.22 29.59 17.33
CA ASP A 72 4.39 30.21 16.02
C ASP A 72 4.49 29.13 14.92
N LEU A 73 3.76 29.32 13.81
CA LEU A 73 3.71 28.39 12.68
C LEU A 73 5.07 28.20 11.99
N GLU A 74 5.92 29.22 11.98
CA GLU A 74 7.28 29.14 11.47
C GLU A 74 8.16 28.30 12.38
N LYS A 75 8.06 28.52 13.70
CA LYS A 75 8.80 27.75 14.71
C LYS A 75 8.34 26.30 14.75
N ALA A 76 7.06 26.05 14.49
CA ALA A 76 6.49 24.73 14.38
C ALA A 76 6.78 24.03 13.04
N GLY A 77 7.37 24.73 12.06
CA GLY A 77 7.72 24.19 10.74
C GLY A 77 6.55 24.11 9.76
N LEU A 78 5.30 24.29 10.20
CA LEU A 78 4.11 24.18 9.34
C LEU A 78 4.15 25.18 8.17
N LYS A 79 4.57 26.43 8.42
CA LYS A 79 4.70 27.43 7.35
C LYS A 79 5.67 26.97 6.26
N LYS A 80 6.81 26.38 6.65
CA LYS A 80 7.82 25.87 5.71
C LYS A 80 7.28 24.73 4.85
N ASP A 81 6.45 23.86 5.43
CA ASP A 81 5.82 22.78 4.68
C ASP A 81 4.76 23.32 3.70
N ILE A 82 3.99 24.35 4.10
CA ILE A 82 3.06 25.05 3.20
C ILE A 82 3.82 25.75 2.07
N ASP A 83 4.86 26.52 2.39
CA ASP A 83 5.68 27.24 1.41
C ASP A 83 6.28 26.31 0.36
N ARG A 84 6.68 25.08 0.74
CA ARG A 84 7.16 24.04 -0.19
C ARG A 84 6.08 23.57 -1.17
N ILE A 85 4.84 23.48 -0.72
CA ILE A 85 3.71 23.13 -1.59
C ILE A 85 3.43 24.28 -2.56
N LEU A 86 3.44 25.53 -2.08
CA LEU A 86 3.25 26.71 -2.91
C LEU A 86 4.39 26.90 -3.94
N ALA A 87 5.61 26.51 -3.59
CA ALA A 87 6.76 26.52 -4.49
C ALA A 87 6.61 25.59 -5.71
N LEU A 88 5.63 24.66 -5.71
CA LEU A 88 5.25 23.86 -6.87
C LEU A 88 4.37 24.63 -7.88
N GLY A 89 4.08 25.92 -7.64
CA GLY A 89 3.21 26.73 -8.48
C GLY A 89 1.72 26.67 -8.11
N VAL A 90 1.39 26.04 -6.97
CA VAL A 90 0.03 26.03 -6.41
C VAL A 90 -0.37 27.45 -6.02
N GLN A 91 -1.52 27.91 -6.51
CA GLN A 91 -2.07 29.22 -6.17
C GLN A 91 -2.93 29.10 -4.91
N LEU A 92 -2.73 29.99 -3.94
CA LEU A 92 -3.48 30.00 -2.69
C LEU A 92 -4.22 31.33 -2.53
N HIS A 93 -5.54 31.25 -2.45
CA HIS A 93 -6.45 32.37 -2.23
C HIS A 93 -7.02 32.30 -0.81
N THR A 94 -6.44 33.05 0.12
CA THR A 94 -6.92 33.18 1.51
C THR A 94 -8.00 34.25 1.64
N GLY A 95 -8.78 34.19 2.73
CA GLY A 95 -9.92 35.09 2.96
C GLY A 95 -11.09 34.87 2.01
N VAL A 96 -11.11 33.75 1.26
CA VAL A 96 -12.14 33.42 0.27
C VAL A 96 -13.03 32.32 0.82
N ARG A 97 -14.17 32.69 1.39
CA ARG A 97 -15.25 31.73 1.69
C ARG A 97 -16.04 31.47 0.41
N VAL A 98 -15.95 30.25 -0.12
CA VAL A 98 -16.70 29.84 -1.30
C VAL A 98 -18.19 29.86 -1.02
N SER A 99 -18.93 30.67 -1.78
CA SER A 99 -20.39 30.72 -1.81
C SER A 99 -20.96 29.76 -2.86
N ARG A 100 -22.29 29.57 -2.87
CA ARG A 100 -22.97 28.76 -3.90
C ARG A 100 -22.71 29.24 -5.32
N LYS A 101 -22.68 30.56 -5.52
CA LYS A 101 -22.36 31.16 -6.82
C LYS A 101 -20.92 30.85 -7.23
N GLN A 102 -19.96 31.11 -6.33
CA GLN A 102 -18.56 30.80 -6.59
C GLN A 102 -18.33 29.31 -6.84
N PHE A 103 -19.03 28.42 -6.13
CA PHE A 103 -18.95 26.99 -6.40
C PHE A 103 -19.39 26.65 -7.83
N ALA A 104 -20.48 27.25 -8.33
CA ALA A 104 -20.88 27.10 -9.73
C ALA A 104 -19.83 27.64 -10.70
N ASP A 105 -19.29 28.85 -10.44
CA ASP A 105 -18.22 29.45 -11.26
C ASP A 105 -16.96 28.55 -11.30
N LEU A 106 -16.62 27.91 -10.18
CA LEU A 106 -15.49 26.96 -10.10
C LEU A 106 -15.74 25.69 -10.94
N ARG A 107 -16.98 25.21 -11.00
CA ARG A 107 -17.34 24.04 -11.81
C ARG A 107 -17.22 24.29 -13.31
N GLU A 108 -17.35 25.55 -13.74
CA GLU A 108 -17.17 25.94 -15.14
C GLU A 108 -15.71 26.21 -15.49
N SER A 109 -14.93 26.73 -14.53
CA SER A 109 -13.55 27.18 -14.77
C SER A 109 -12.47 26.12 -14.51
N HIS A 110 -12.81 25.00 -13.86
CA HIS A 110 -11.88 23.92 -13.52
C HIS A 110 -12.40 22.57 -14.00
N ASP A 111 -11.49 21.66 -14.35
CA ASP A 111 -11.85 20.30 -14.76
C ASP A 111 -12.37 19.47 -13.59
N PHE A 112 -11.84 19.71 -12.39
CA PHE A 112 -12.23 19.01 -11.16
C PHE A 112 -12.30 19.96 -9.96
N ILE A 113 -13.13 19.61 -8.98
CA ILE A 113 -13.16 20.24 -7.66
C ILE A 113 -12.89 19.20 -6.58
N TYR A 114 -12.03 19.53 -5.63
CA TYR A 114 -11.86 18.77 -4.40
C TYR A 114 -12.33 19.59 -3.19
N ILE A 115 -13.39 19.12 -2.53
CA ILE A 115 -13.93 19.71 -1.31
C ILE A 115 -13.18 19.15 -0.11
N ALA A 116 -12.33 19.98 0.50
CA ALA A 116 -11.45 19.63 1.62
C ALA A 116 -11.67 20.53 2.85
N CYS A 117 -12.81 21.23 2.90
CA CYS A 117 -13.14 22.15 3.97
C CYS A 117 -13.48 21.39 5.28
N GLY A 118 -13.51 22.12 6.39
CA GLY A 118 -14.01 21.55 7.65
C GLY A 118 -15.49 21.19 7.54
N GLY A 119 -15.92 20.12 8.20
CA GLY A 119 -17.34 19.78 8.36
C GLY A 119 -17.97 20.56 9.51
N SER A 120 -19.20 21.03 9.31
CA SER A 120 -20.07 21.64 10.34
C SER A 120 -21.11 20.66 10.89
N GLY A 121 -21.20 19.43 10.37
CA GLY A 121 -22.20 18.43 10.74
C GLY A 121 -21.63 17.02 10.95
N GLU A 122 -22.45 16.13 11.50
CA GLU A 122 -22.17 14.70 11.54
C GLU A 122 -22.23 14.15 10.11
N SER A 123 -21.23 13.34 9.73
CA SER A 123 -21.27 12.62 8.47
C SER A 123 -21.98 11.29 8.66
N GLU A 124 -22.91 10.99 7.77
CA GLU A 124 -23.63 9.72 7.79
C GLU A 124 -22.90 8.69 6.94
N ARG A 125 -22.84 7.44 7.40
CA ARG A 125 -22.25 6.33 6.65
C ARG A 125 -23.36 5.53 5.96
N THR A 126 -23.27 5.37 4.65
CA THR A 126 -24.15 4.48 3.86
C THR A 126 -23.46 3.14 3.61
N ALA A 127 -24.14 2.21 2.94
CA ALA A 127 -23.53 0.94 2.53
C ALA A 127 -22.46 1.14 1.42
N GLN A 128 -22.52 2.26 0.71
CA GLN A 128 -21.70 2.57 -0.47
C GLN A 128 -20.67 3.68 -0.20
N GLY A 129 -20.87 4.52 0.81
CA GLY A 129 -20.06 5.73 0.98
C GLY A 129 -20.29 6.50 2.29
N MET A 130 -19.97 7.79 2.24
CA MET A 130 -20.22 8.76 3.30
C MET A 130 -20.98 9.96 2.74
N ILE A 131 -21.90 10.49 3.51
CA ILE A 131 -22.66 11.71 3.16
C ILE A 131 -21.94 12.92 3.75
N ALA A 132 -21.73 13.93 2.90
CA ALA A 132 -21.13 15.20 3.25
C ALA A 132 -22.15 16.34 3.03
N HIS A 133 -22.11 17.36 3.89
CA HIS A 133 -23.05 18.50 3.85
C HIS A 133 -22.32 19.86 3.72
N PRO A 134 -21.61 20.13 2.61
CA PRO A 134 -21.04 21.44 2.35
C PRO A 134 -22.14 22.50 2.13
N ASP A 135 -22.08 23.61 2.88
CA ASP A 135 -23.10 24.67 2.88
C ASP A 135 -23.21 25.45 1.55
N PHE A 136 -22.14 25.42 0.76
CA PHE A 136 -22.03 26.07 -0.54
C PHE A 136 -22.40 25.17 -1.74
N VAL A 137 -22.77 23.91 -1.54
CA VAL A 137 -23.27 23.05 -2.62
C VAL A 137 -24.79 23.25 -2.75
N PRO A 138 -25.31 23.70 -3.90
CA PRO A 138 -26.73 23.96 -4.10
C PRO A 138 -27.64 22.74 -3.88
N GLU A 139 -27.17 21.56 -4.29
CA GLU A 139 -27.85 20.27 -4.15
C GLU A 139 -27.90 19.79 -2.68
N GLY A 140 -27.14 20.43 -1.78
CA GLY A 140 -27.09 20.11 -0.36
C GLY A 140 -26.16 18.93 -0.08
N ALA A 141 -26.74 17.80 0.32
CA ALA A 141 -26.00 16.61 0.70
C ALA A 141 -25.39 15.93 -0.53
N ILE A 142 -24.13 15.53 -0.44
CA ILE A 142 -23.44 14.73 -1.47
C ILE A 142 -23.00 13.40 -0.88
N GLU A 143 -23.26 12.31 -1.59
CA GLU A 143 -22.74 10.99 -1.22
C GLU A 143 -21.38 10.78 -1.89
N VAL A 144 -20.42 10.23 -1.14
CA VAL A 144 -19.02 10.14 -1.51
C VAL A 144 -18.53 8.71 -1.36
N ASP A 145 -18.00 8.15 -2.44
CA ASP A 145 -17.36 6.82 -2.41
C ASP A 145 -16.07 6.90 -1.57
N VAL A 146 -15.95 6.09 -0.53
CA VAL A 146 -14.80 6.16 0.41
C VAL A 146 -13.47 5.69 -0.19
N LYS A 147 -13.49 4.94 -1.29
CA LYS A 147 -12.31 4.42 -1.99
C LYS A 147 -11.78 5.38 -3.04
N THR A 148 -12.66 6.08 -3.76
CA THR A 148 -12.26 7.03 -4.83
C THR A 148 -12.42 8.49 -4.41
N LEU A 149 -13.14 8.76 -3.33
CA LEU A 149 -13.56 10.09 -2.89
C LEU A 149 -14.41 10.86 -3.91
N GLN A 150 -14.87 10.20 -4.98
CA GLN A 150 -15.80 10.79 -5.93
C GLN A 150 -17.16 10.96 -5.27
N SER A 151 -17.74 12.14 -5.46
CA SER A 151 -19.11 12.41 -5.03
C SER A 151 -20.12 12.06 -6.13
N THR A 152 -21.40 12.13 -5.80
CA THR A 152 -22.50 12.06 -6.77
C THR A 152 -22.51 13.20 -7.78
N LEU A 153 -21.78 14.30 -7.52
CA LEU A 153 -21.64 15.40 -8.47
C LEU A 153 -20.50 15.13 -9.47
N PRO A 154 -20.75 15.25 -10.78
CA PRO A 154 -19.72 15.03 -11.80
C PRO A 154 -18.48 15.91 -11.58
N CYS A 155 -17.30 15.26 -11.63
CA CYS A 155 -15.99 15.88 -11.43
C CYS A 155 -15.76 16.55 -10.06
N VAL A 156 -16.58 16.23 -9.06
CA VAL A 156 -16.43 16.73 -7.69
C VAL A 156 -16.05 15.59 -6.77
N LEU A 157 -14.98 15.78 -6.01
CA LEU A 157 -14.50 14.87 -4.97
C LEU A 157 -14.60 15.56 -3.60
N ALA A 158 -14.69 14.78 -2.53
CA ALA A 158 -14.72 15.33 -1.17
C ALA A 158 -13.95 14.46 -0.18
N GLY A 159 -13.26 15.09 0.76
CA GLY A 159 -12.41 14.40 1.71
C GLY A 159 -11.90 15.28 2.86
N GLY A 160 -11.11 14.68 3.74
CA GLY A 160 -10.77 15.30 5.03
C GLY A 160 -11.97 15.44 5.96
N ASP A 161 -12.05 16.56 6.68
CA ASP A 161 -13.01 16.76 7.77
C ASP A 161 -14.46 17.01 7.29
N VAL A 162 -14.67 17.25 5.99
CA VAL A 162 -16.03 17.33 5.40
C VAL A 162 -16.77 16.00 5.46
N LEU A 163 -16.02 14.88 5.51
CA LEU A 163 -16.54 13.53 5.73
C LEU A 163 -16.60 13.16 7.21
N GLY A 164 -16.54 14.14 8.11
CA GLY A 164 -16.51 13.96 9.56
C GLY A 164 -15.11 14.12 10.14
N LYS A 165 -15.05 14.36 11.47
CA LYS A 165 -13.78 14.62 12.17
C LYS A 165 -12.79 13.50 11.95
N SER A 166 -11.74 13.79 11.20
CA SER A 166 -10.67 12.86 10.87
C SER A 166 -9.42 13.12 11.70
N SER A 167 -8.57 12.10 11.84
CA SER A 167 -7.21 12.28 12.32
C SER A 167 -6.37 13.00 11.24
N LEU A 168 -5.27 13.63 11.65
CA LEU A 168 -4.40 14.37 10.72
C LEU A 168 -3.89 13.48 9.58
N ASP A 169 -3.49 12.25 9.90
CA ASP A 169 -3.04 11.23 8.96
C ASP A 169 -4.15 10.78 7.99
N THR A 170 -5.38 10.63 8.47
CA THR A 170 -6.53 10.32 7.61
C THR A 170 -6.82 11.46 6.65
N ALA A 171 -6.78 12.72 7.12
CA ALA A 171 -7.00 13.89 6.27
C ALA A 171 -5.95 13.99 5.15
N ILE A 172 -4.66 13.81 5.47
CA ILE A 172 -3.57 13.78 4.51
C ILE A 172 -3.77 12.62 3.52
N GLY A 173 -4.14 11.43 4.02
CA GLY A 173 -4.45 10.26 3.19
C GLY A 173 -5.59 10.50 2.21
N HIS A 174 -6.65 11.22 2.62
CA HIS A 174 -7.73 11.64 1.72
C HIS A 174 -7.22 12.57 0.61
N GLY A 175 -6.36 13.54 0.93
CA GLY A 175 -5.82 14.45 -0.08
C GLY A 175 -5.03 13.71 -1.17
N ARG A 176 -4.16 12.77 -0.76
CA ARG A 176 -3.43 11.90 -1.70
C ARG A 176 -4.38 11.07 -2.57
N ARG A 177 -5.37 10.41 -1.96
CA ARG A 177 -6.33 9.56 -2.67
C ARG A 177 -7.19 10.35 -3.65
N ALA A 178 -7.57 11.58 -3.31
CA ALA A 178 -8.30 12.47 -4.21
C ALA A 178 -7.45 12.83 -5.44
N ALA A 179 -6.16 13.15 -5.23
CA ALA A 179 -5.23 13.38 -6.33
C ALA A 179 -5.10 12.15 -7.24
N GLU A 180 -4.86 10.96 -6.67
CA GLU A 180 -4.77 9.70 -7.41
C GLU A 180 -6.07 9.40 -8.21
N SER A 181 -7.23 9.71 -7.63
CA SER A 181 -8.53 9.47 -8.28
C SER A 181 -8.80 10.46 -9.41
N ILE A 182 -8.37 11.73 -9.29
CA ILE A 182 -8.43 12.72 -10.36
C ILE A 182 -7.48 12.34 -11.51
N VAL A 183 -6.24 11.97 -11.19
CA VAL A 183 -5.25 11.47 -12.17
C VAL A 183 -5.83 10.29 -12.96
N SER A 184 -6.40 9.31 -12.25
CA SER A 184 -7.04 8.15 -12.89
C SER A 184 -8.27 8.53 -13.73
N ALA A 185 -9.08 9.51 -13.28
CA ALA A 185 -10.26 9.96 -14.02
C ALA A 185 -9.88 10.65 -15.35
N CYS A 186 -8.69 11.26 -15.42
CA CYS A 186 -8.13 11.80 -16.66
C CYS A 186 -7.54 10.72 -17.59
N GLY A 187 -7.53 9.44 -17.19
CA GLY A 187 -6.87 8.37 -17.94
C GLY A 187 -5.35 8.36 -17.81
N PHE A 188 -4.79 9.11 -16.86
CA PHE A 188 -3.36 9.11 -16.56
C PHE A 188 -3.00 8.03 -15.54
N SER A 189 -1.73 7.65 -15.50
CA SER A 189 -1.18 6.80 -14.44
C SER A 189 -0.25 7.65 -13.58
N SER A 190 -0.49 7.67 -12.27
CA SER A 190 0.32 8.43 -11.31
C SER A 190 1.80 8.09 -11.46
N GLN A 191 2.64 9.11 -11.58
CA GLN A 191 4.10 8.96 -11.69
C GLN A 191 4.83 9.41 -10.40
N VAL A 192 4.09 9.91 -9.41
CA VAL A 192 4.68 10.53 -8.24
C VAL A 192 5.23 9.49 -7.25
N ALA A 193 6.56 9.38 -7.23
CA ALA A 193 7.33 8.67 -6.21
C ALA A 193 8.11 9.68 -5.34
N ILE A 194 7.57 9.99 -4.16
CA ILE A 194 8.21 10.95 -3.23
C ILE A 194 9.29 10.26 -2.39
N ALA A 195 9.12 8.97 -2.11
CA ALA A 195 10.13 8.19 -1.42
C ALA A 195 11.09 7.58 -2.45
N PRO A 196 12.41 7.58 -2.18
CA PRO A 196 13.34 6.81 -3.00
C PRO A 196 12.93 5.34 -3.00
N PRO A 197 13.27 4.58 -4.06
CA PRO A 197 13.11 3.13 -4.06
C PRO A 197 13.73 2.52 -2.81
N ASP A 198 13.03 1.57 -2.22
CA ASP A 198 13.56 0.87 -1.06
C ASP A 198 14.52 -0.24 -1.51
N GLU A 199 15.81 0.04 -1.39
CA GLU A 199 16.88 -0.88 -1.80
C GLU A 199 17.26 -1.90 -0.71
N ARG A 200 16.61 -1.85 0.47
CA ARG A 200 16.90 -2.75 1.58
C ARG A 200 16.59 -4.20 1.20
N LYS A 201 17.58 -5.08 1.37
CA LYS A 201 17.42 -6.53 1.23
C LYS A 201 17.33 -7.17 2.61
N PRO A 202 16.14 -7.60 3.07
CA PRO A 202 16.03 -8.25 4.37
C PRO A 202 16.79 -9.57 4.40
N ASP A 203 17.49 -9.83 5.50
CA ASP A 203 18.15 -11.10 5.80
C ASP A 203 17.40 -11.77 6.95
N LEU A 204 16.69 -12.86 6.65
CA LEU A 204 15.87 -13.57 7.64
C LEU A 204 16.69 -14.14 8.80
N GLN A 205 17.89 -14.65 8.53
CA GLN A 205 18.73 -15.25 9.57
C GLN A 205 19.26 -14.17 10.52
N LYS A 206 19.78 -13.07 9.97
CA LYS A 206 20.20 -11.91 10.77
C LYS A 206 19.04 -11.33 11.57
N TRP A 207 17.85 -11.26 10.97
CA TRP A 207 16.64 -10.80 11.64
C TRP A 207 16.26 -11.68 12.83
N TYR A 208 16.28 -13.01 12.70
CA TYR A 208 16.01 -13.91 13.83
C TYR A 208 17.02 -13.70 14.97
N SER A 209 18.31 -13.58 14.63
CA SER A 209 19.36 -13.29 15.61
C SER A 209 19.14 -11.96 16.33
N GLN A 210 18.73 -10.92 15.61
CA GLN A 210 18.43 -9.60 16.19
C GLN A 210 17.19 -9.61 17.09
N ASN A 211 16.17 -10.41 16.76
CA ASN A 211 14.96 -10.54 17.58
C ASN A 211 15.13 -11.44 18.80
N GLY A 212 16.20 -12.25 18.85
CA GLY A 212 16.45 -13.17 19.96
C GLY A 212 16.73 -12.48 21.28
N THR A 213 17.19 -11.22 21.26
CA THR A 213 17.55 -10.46 22.45
C THR A 213 16.90 -9.08 22.42
N ARG A 214 16.17 -8.74 23.48
CA ARG A 214 15.66 -7.39 23.66
C ARG A 214 16.81 -6.46 24.06
N ILE A 215 17.07 -5.46 23.23
CA ILE A 215 17.93 -4.33 23.55
C ILE A 215 17.00 -3.18 23.97
N ASP A 216 17.32 -2.44 25.03
CA ASP A 216 16.51 -1.30 25.47
C ASP A 216 16.90 0.00 24.76
N GLY A 217 15.88 0.82 24.46
CA GLY A 217 15.99 2.14 23.83
C GLY A 217 16.92 3.09 24.57
N ALA A 218 17.58 4.00 23.86
CA ALA A 218 18.19 5.16 24.53
C ALA A 218 17.10 5.91 25.32
N SER A 219 17.34 6.17 26.60
CA SER A 219 16.38 6.89 27.44
C SER A 219 16.37 8.37 27.06
N LEU A 220 15.23 8.85 26.58
CA LEU A 220 15.04 10.28 26.35
C LEU A 220 14.93 10.97 27.72
N LYS A 221 15.80 11.96 27.98
CA LYS A 221 15.61 12.86 29.13
C LYS A 221 14.33 13.64 28.92
N ILE A 222 13.22 13.26 29.55
CA ILE A 222 11.95 13.97 29.34
C ILE A 222 11.99 15.28 30.14
N SER A 223 11.81 16.42 29.48
CA SER A 223 11.67 17.70 30.18
C SER A 223 10.37 17.75 31.00
N GLY A 224 10.36 18.51 32.11
CA GLY A 224 9.15 18.73 32.90
C GLY A 224 8.00 19.27 32.03
N VAL A 225 6.75 18.95 32.38
CA VAL A 225 5.54 19.19 31.55
C VAL A 225 5.47 20.63 31.00
N GLY A 226 5.83 21.64 31.80
CA GLY A 226 5.83 23.05 31.38
C GLY A 226 6.92 23.45 30.37
N LYS A 227 7.94 22.61 30.14
CA LYS A 227 9.03 22.82 29.16
C LYS A 227 8.89 21.93 27.90
N ARG A 228 7.75 21.26 27.71
CA ARG A 228 7.48 20.38 26.54
C ARG A 228 6.87 21.13 25.36
N VAL A 229 6.49 22.38 25.56
CA VAL A 229 6.05 23.31 24.52
C VAL A 229 7.30 23.94 23.96
N ASN A 230 7.91 23.32 22.94
CA ASN A 230 8.85 23.89 21.95
C ASN A 230 9.66 22.80 21.23
N SER A 231 10.12 23.15 20.03
CA SER A 231 11.11 22.43 19.21
C SER A 231 12.43 22.13 19.93
N ASP A 232 12.70 22.75 21.08
CA ASP A 232 14.00 22.74 21.77
C ASP A 232 14.11 21.69 22.88
N GLY A 233 13.07 20.87 23.06
CA GLY A 233 13.14 19.69 23.90
C GLY A 233 14.23 18.70 23.43
N PRO A 234 14.76 17.91 24.37
CA PRO A 234 15.90 17.02 24.11
C PRO A 234 15.61 16.02 22.99
N THR A 235 16.63 15.80 22.19
CA THR A 235 16.66 14.89 21.04
C THR A 235 17.89 14.01 21.14
N LEU A 236 17.98 13.00 20.28
CA LEU A 236 19.15 12.12 20.23
C LEU A 236 20.34 12.87 19.61
N SER A 237 21.56 12.53 20.01
CA SER A 237 22.74 12.82 19.20
C SER A 237 22.67 12.10 17.86
N LYS A 238 23.51 12.47 16.89
CA LYS A 238 23.59 11.76 15.61
C LYS A 238 23.97 10.29 15.82
N GLU A 239 24.91 10.03 16.72
CA GLU A 239 25.41 8.71 17.08
C GLU A 239 24.31 7.88 17.73
N GLU A 240 23.59 8.45 18.71
CA GLU A 240 22.44 7.80 19.36
C GLU A 240 21.31 7.52 18.35
N ALA A 241 21.03 8.46 17.44
CA ALA A 241 20.01 8.27 16.41
C ALA A 241 20.40 7.17 15.42
N MET A 242 21.67 7.09 15.01
CA MET A 242 22.19 6.03 14.15
C MET A 242 22.15 4.67 14.86
N ALA A 243 22.54 4.60 16.13
CA ALA A 243 22.48 3.39 16.93
C ALA A 243 21.04 2.89 17.11
N GLU A 244 20.10 3.80 17.39
CA GLU A 244 18.68 3.45 17.50
C GLU A 244 18.09 3.00 16.15
N ALA A 245 18.47 3.65 15.04
CA ALA A 245 18.03 3.25 13.70
C ALA A 245 18.58 1.87 13.29
N ALA A 246 19.80 1.53 13.70
CA ALA A 246 20.42 0.22 13.43
C ALA A 246 19.70 -0.96 14.12
N ARG A 247 18.84 -0.68 15.10
CA ARG A 247 17.97 -1.68 15.76
C ARG A 247 16.65 -1.93 15.03
N CYS A 248 16.42 -1.29 13.88
CA CYS A 248 15.21 -1.49 13.08
C CYS A 248 15.05 -2.97 12.71
N LEU A 249 13.92 -3.55 13.08
CA LEU A 249 13.56 -4.94 12.78
C LEU A 249 12.95 -5.11 11.38
N GLN A 250 12.95 -4.07 10.54
CA GLN A 250 12.47 -4.14 9.16
C GLN A 250 11.09 -4.80 9.01
N CYS A 251 10.17 -4.54 9.95
CA CYS A 251 8.86 -5.18 9.99
C CYS A 251 7.96 -4.82 8.79
N ASP A 252 8.32 -3.75 8.08
CA ASP A 252 7.74 -3.33 6.80
C ASP A 252 8.17 -4.23 5.62
N LEU A 253 9.36 -4.83 5.71
CA LEU A 253 9.91 -5.73 4.68
C LEU A 253 9.69 -7.21 5.02
N ILE A 254 9.70 -7.55 6.30
CA ILE A 254 9.61 -8.92 6.80
C ILE A 254 8.24 -9.13 7.46
N CYS A 255 7.27 -9.55 6.67
CA CYS A 255 5.96 -9.97 7.17
C CYS A 255 5.99 -11.46 7.57
N ASN A 256 6.50 -11.79 8.75
CA ASN A 256 6.58 -13.18 9.24
C ASN A 256 6.01 -13.40 10.66
N ILE A 257 5.22 -12.46 11.22
CA ILE A 257 4.65 -12.61 12.57
C ILE A 257 3.90 -13.95 12.73
N CYS A 258 3.19 -14.38 11.69
CA CYS A 258 2.50 -15.66 11.67
C CYS A 258 3.41 -16.89 11.85
N VAL A 259 4.70 -16.79 11.53
CA VAL A 259 5.73 -17.81 11.75
C VAL A 259 6.12 -17.83 13.23
N THR A 260 6.37 -16.65 13.83
CA THR A 260 6.85 -16.55 15.21
C THR A 260 5.78 -16.93 16.24
N VAL A 261 4.50 -16.69 15.94
CA VAL A 261 3.38 -17.03 16.84
C VAL A 261 2.82 -18.44 16.62
N CYS A 262 3.29 -19.19 15.61
CA CYS A 262 2.74 -20.52 15.35
C CYS A 262 3.33 -21.56 16.33
N PRO A 263 2.53 -22.12 17.25
CA PRO A 263 3.06 -23.07 18.23
C PRO A 263 3.58 -24.36 17.58
N ASN A 264 2.98 -24.77 16.46
CA ASN A 264 3.36 -25.98 15.74
C ASN A 264 4.40 -25.73 14.64
N ARG A 265 4.89 -24.48 14.48
CA ARG A 265 5.81 -24.08 13.40
C ARG A 265 5.33 -24.45 11.99
N ALA A 266 4.01 -24.44 11.79
CA ALA A 266 3.38 -24.76 10.51
C ALA A 266 3.55 -23.64 9.48
N ASN A 267 3.66 -22.38 9.90
CA ASN A 267 3.99 -21.29 8.98
C ASN A 267 5.50 -21.17 8.85
N VAL A 268 6.02 -21.07 7.63
CA VAL A 268 7.46 -20.96 7.36
C VAL A 268 7.74 -19.76 6.46
N ALA A 269 8.70 -18.93 6.85
CA ALA A 269 9.19 -17.82 6.04
C ALA A 269 10.26 -18.31 5.06
N LEU A 270 10.12 -17.93 3.79
CA LEU A 270 11.03 -18.23 2.70
C LEU A 270 11.52 -16.92 2.08
N GLN A 271 12.81 -16.84 1.81
CA GLN A 271 13.37 -15.72 1.04
C GLN A 271 13.22 -16.00 -0.45
N ALA A 272 12.63 -15.05 -1.17
CA ALA A 272 12.36 -15.09 -2.60
C ALA A 272 12.91 -13.83 -3.27
N ASP A 273 13.46 -13.98 -4.46
CA ASP A 273 13.93 -12.85 -5.25
C ASP A 273 12.75 -12.10 -5.89
N PRO A 274 12.82 -10.77 -6.00
CA PRO A 274 11.76 -10.01 -6.67
C PRO A 274 11.61 -10.46 -8.13
N MET A 275 10.37 -10.72 -8.52
CA MET A 275 10.05 -11.07 -9.91
C MET A 275 8.65 -10.63 -10.28
N THR A 276 8.42 -10.37 -11.57
CA THR A 276 7.08 -10.08 -12.10
C THR A 276 6.72 -11.08 -13.18
N TYR A 277 5.66 -11.85 -12.96
CA TYR A 277 5.23 -12.91 -13.88
C TYR A 277 3.77 -12.73 -14.32
N PRO A 278 3.41 -13.20 -15.53
CA PRO A 278 2.05 -13.11 -16.02
C PRO A 278 1.18 -14.21 -15.41
N VAL A 279 -0.05 -13.87 -15.03
CA VAL A 279 -1.10 -14.88 -14.83
C VAL A 279 -1.77 -15.11 -16.16
N GLN A 280 -1.63 -16.31 -16.68
CA GLN A 280 -2.11 -16.70 -18.00
C GLN A 280 -3.32 -17.62 -17.90
N THR A 281 -4.14 -17.57 -18.95
CA THR A 281 -5.30 -18.44 -19.12
C THR A 281 -5.21 -19.12 -20.48
N VAL A 282 -5.37 -20.44 -20.50
CA VAL A 282 -5.56 -21.23 -21.73
C VAL A 282 -7.05 -21.23 -22.10
N ARG A 283 -7.34 -20.94 -23.37
CA ARG A 283 -8.69 -20.97 -23.96
C ARG A 283 -8.94 -22.28 -24.71
N ALA A 284 -10.18 -22.48 -25.12
CA ALA A 284 -10.63 -23.69 -25.83
C ALA A 284 -9.91 -23.95 -27.16
N ASP A 285 -9.42 -22.90 -27.82
CA ASP A 285 -8.64 -22.94 -29.06
C ASP A 285 -7.14 -23.12 -28.82
N GLY A 286 -6.72 -23.33 -27.56
CA GLY A 286 -5.30 -23.43 -27.17
C GLY A 286 -4.59 -22.08 -27.07
N SER A 287 -5.27 -20.96 -27.38
CA SER A 287 -4.69 -19.63 -27.28
C SER A 287 -4.48 -19.24 -25.81
N ILE A 288 -3.40 -18.49 -25.55
CA ILE A 288 -3.13 -17.94 -24.23
C ILE A 288 -3.53 -16.47 -24.16
N LYS A 289 -4.24 -16.10 -23.09
CA LYS A 289 -4.46 -14.71 -22.71
C LYS A 289 -3.83 -14.42 -21.35
N THR A 290 -3.02 -13.36 -21.27
CA THR A 290 -2.59 -12.79 -19.99
C THR A 290 -3.76 -12.03 -19.37
N SER A 291 -4.15 -12.40 -18.15
CA SER A 291 -5.25 -11.74 -17.42
C SER A 291 -4.75 -10.64 -16.49
N GLU A 292 -3.60 -10.84 -15.86
CA GLU A 292 -2.98 -9.91 -14.94
C GLU A 292 -1.47 -10.20 -14.85
N ARG A 293 -0.71 -9.34 -14.19
CA ARG A 293 0.68 -9.60 -13.82
C ARG A 293 0.79 -9.53 -12.30
N ILE A 294 1.45 -10.52 -11.72
CA ILE A 294 1.75 -10.52 -10.28
C ILE A 294 3.19 -10.04 -10.12
N ALA A 295 3.38 -9.04 -9.27
CA ALA A 295 4.69 -8.56 -8.85
C ALA A 295 4.99 -9.11 -7.45
N LEU A 296 5.97 -10.00 -7.36
CA LEU A 296 6.55 -10.44 -6.11
C LEU A 296 7.55 -9.37 -5.65
N THR A 297 7.08 -8.37 -4.91
CA THR A 297 7.93 -7.26 -4.46
C THR A 297 8.49 -7.47 -3.05
N GLN A 298 7.83 -8.30 -2.24
CA GLN A 298 8.30 -8.63 -0.90
C GLN A 298 9.27 -9.81 -0.96
N ALA A 299 10.51 -9.59 -0.52
CA ALA A 299 11.53 -10.64 -0.51
C ALA A 299 11.23 -11.79 0.46
N CYS A 300 10.42 -11.56 1.51
CA CYS A 300 10.01 -12.62 2.43
C CYS A 300 8.59 -13.09 2.09
N GLN A 301 8.46 -14.37 1.72
CA GLN A 301 7.21 -15.07 1.49
C GLN A 301 6.91 -16.02 2.63
N VAL A 302 5.64 -16.33 2.87
CA VAL A 302 5.23 -17.30 3.89
C VAL A 302 4.39 -18.39 3.26
N ILE A 303 4.75 -19.64 3.57
CA ILE A 303 3.95 -20.83 3.28
C ILE A 303 3.37 -21.40 4.57
N ASN A 304 2.35 -22.23 4.44
CA ASN A 304 1.84 -23.07 5.51
C ASN A 304 2.12 -24.55 5.20
N ILE A 305 2.50 -25.32 6.21
CA ILE A 305 2.64 -26.78 6.16
C ILE A 305 1.41 -27.39 6.86
N PRO A 306 0.41 -27.87 6.10
CA PRO A 306 -0.82 -28.41 6.69
C PRO A 306 -0.57 -29.56 7.64
N ASP A 307 0.44 -30.40 7.37
CA ASP A 307 0.83 -31.55 8.18
C ASP A 307 1.17 -31.18 9.63
N PHE A 308 1.58 -29.93 9.90
CA PHE A 308 1.82 -29.43 11.26
C PHE A 308 0.67 -28.55 11.78
N CYS A 309 -0.26 -28.12 10.93
CA CYS A 309 -1.26 -27.13 11.31
C CYS A 309 -2.49 -27.79 11.95
N ASN A 310 -2.81 -27.39 13.19
CA ASN A 310 -4.07 -27.77 13.86
C ASN A 310 -5.16 -26.68 13.73
N GLN A 311 -4.93 -25.67 12.90
CA GLN A 311 -5.86 -24.56 12.64
C GLN A 311 -6.33 -23.80 13.89
N CYS A 312 -5.49 -23.69 14.94
CA CYS A 312 -5.84 -22.98 16.18
C CYS A 312 -6.15 -21.47 16.01
N GLY A 313 -5.86 -20.91 14.83
CA GLY A 313 -6.16 -19.51 14.51
C GLY A 313 -5.19 -18.48 15.11
N ASN A 314 -4.16 -18.88 15.85
CA ASN A 314 -3.25 -17.91 16.49
C ASN A 314 -2.61 -16.95 15.49
N CYS A 315 -2.18 -17.46 14.33
CA CYS A 315 -1.62 -16.61 13.28
C CYS A 315 -2.61 -15.63 12.64
N LYS A 316 -3.93 -15.85 12.76
CA LYS A 316 -4.96 -14.88 12.34
C LYS A 316 -5.04 -13.73 13.34
N THR A 317 -5.05 -14.03 14.63
CA THR A 317 -5.13 -13.03 15.72
C THR A 317 -4.00 -12.01 15.64
N PHE A 318 -2.78 -12.46 15.33
CA PHE A 318 -1.60 -11.58 15.27
C PHE A 318 -1.29 -11.05 13.86
N CYS A 319 -2.14 -11.33 12.86
CA CYS A 319 -1.84 -10.93 11.49
C CYS A 319 -2.00 -9.40 11.33
N PRO A 320 -0.93 -8.65 10.99
CA PRO A 320 -1.03 -7.19 10.85
C PRO A 320 -1.86 -6.76 9.64
N THR A 321 -2.07 -7.67 8.68
CA THR A 321 -2.88 -7.42 7.48
C THR A 321 -4.31 -7.97 7.61
N SER A 322 -4.74 -8.35 8.82
CA SER A 322 -6.06 -8.96 9.08
C SER A 322 -6.35 -10.21 8.23
N SER A 323 -5.29 -10.94 7.84
CA SER A 323 -5.38 -12.20 7.09
C SER A 323 -5.53 -13.41 8.03
N ALA A 324 -5.79 -14.59 7.46
CA ALA A 324 -5.78 -15.87 8.16
C ALA A 324 -4.66 -16.77 7.58
N PRO A 325 -3.39 -16.61 8.00
CA PRO A 325 -2.25 -17.23 7.32
C PRO A 325 -2.31 -18.75 7.19
N TYR A 326 -2.88 -19.45 8.18
CA TYR A 326 -3.08 -20.90 8.11
C TYR A 326 -3.97 -21.36 6.95
N PHE A 327 -4.82 -20.48 6.44
CA PHE A 327 -5.78 -20.74 5.36
C PHE A 327 -5.41 -20.02 4.07
N ALA A 328 -4.95 -18.77 4.17
CA ALA A 328 -4.75 -17.90 3.02
C ALA A 328 -3.37 -18.06 2.35
N LYS A 329 -2.37 -18.59 3.05
CA LYS A 329 -1.03 -18.81 2.48
C LYS A 329 -0.98 -20.12 1.71
N SER A 330 -0.07 -20.21 0.74
CA SER A 330 0.12 -21.43 -0.04
C SER A 330 0.46 -22.60 0.87
N HIS A 331 -0.32 -23.68 0.74
CA HIS A 331 -0.12 -24.93 1.46
C HIS A 331 0.89 -25.81 0.74
N VAL A 332 1.94 -26.20 1.47
CA VAL A 332 2.98 -27.12 0.99
C VAL A 332 2.97 -28.35 1.89
N HIS A 333 2.57 -29.47 1.32
CA HIS A 333 2.39 -30.74 2.04
C HIS A 333 3.71 -31.51 2.12
N LEU A 334 3.81 -32.39 3.12
CA LEU A 334 4.95 -33.30 3.29
C LEU A 334 4.73 -34.69 2.66
N SER A 335 3.51 -34.99 2.21
CA SER A 335 3.18 -36.25 1.54
C SER A 335 2.08 -36.08 0.49
N ALA A 336 2.05 -36.99 -0.49
CA ALA A 336 0.98 -37.06 -1.48
C ALA A 336 -0.39 -37.32 -0.82
N ALA A 337 -0.44 -38.19 0.19
CA ALA A 337 -1.67 -38.48 0.93
C ALA A 337 -2.24 -37.23 1.64
N SER A 338 -1.36 -36.40 2.23
CA SER A 338 -1.74 -35.13 2.85
C SER A 338 -2.29 -34.14 1.82
N LEU A 339 -1.64 -34.02 0.66
CA LEU A 339 -2.12 -33.17 -0.44
C LEU A 339 -3.49 -33.63 -0.97
N GLU A 340 -3.66 -34.93 -1.14
CA GLU A 340 -4.92 -35.53 -1.61
C GLU A 340 -6.06 -35.31 -0.60
N ALA A 341 -5.80 -35.55 0.69
CA ALA A 341 -6.79 -35.35 1.74
C ALA A 341 -7.22 -33.88 1.90
N HIS A 342 -6.30 -32.93 1.68
CA HIS A 342 -6.59 -31.51 1.76
C HIS A 342 -7.29 -30.95 0.51
N GLY A 343 -6.98 -31.49 -0.68
CA GLY A 343 -7.65 -31.13 -1.93
C GLY A 343 -7.14 -29.84 -2.60
N GLU A 344 -6.15 -29.16 -2.00
CA GLU A 344 -5.51 -27.97 -2.55
C GLU A 344 -4.09 -27.81 -1.98
N GLY A 345 -3.11 -27.47 -2.82
CA GLY A 345 -1.74 -27.21 -2.36
C GLY A 345 -0.66 -27.71 -3.32
N PHE A 346 0.54 -27.84 -2.78
CA PHE A 346 1.74 -28.27 -3.49
C PHE A 346 2.48 -29.36 -2.70
N PHE A 347 3.18 -30.26 -3.38
CA PHE A 347 4.01 -31.28 -2.76
C PHE A 347 5.22 -31.58 -3.64
N MET A 348 6.42 -31.50 -3.07
CA MET A 348 7.64 -31.96 -3.74
C MET A 348 7.66 -33.49 -3.71
N ALA A 349 7.32 -34.13 -4.84
CA ALA A 349 7.13 -35.57 -4.90
C ALA A 349 8.48 -36.30 -4.89
N GLU A 350 9.43 -35.79 -5.68
CA GLU A 350 10.81 -36.24 -5.85
C GLU A 350 11.64 -35.08 -6.43
N LYS A 351 12.97 -35.23 -6.50
CA LYS A 351 13.84 -34.22 -7.12
C LYS A 351 13.39 -33.90 -8.54
N GLY A 352 13.23 -32.62 -8.87
CA GLY A 352 12.76 -32.22 -10.20
C GLY A 352 11.23 -32.28 -10.40
N VAL A 353 10.42 -32.79 -9.46
CA VAL A 353 8.98 -33.02 -9.67
C VAL A 353 8.12 -32.54 -8.50
N MET A 354 7.16 -31.67 -8.81
CA MET A 354 6.14 -31.16 -7.88
C MET A 354 4.75 -31.62 -8.31
N GLN A 355 3.96 -32.12 -7.37
CA GLN A 355 2.52 -32.31 -7.53
C GLN A 355 1.78 -31.04 -7.11
N ILE A 356 0.78 -30.67 -7.91
CA ILE A 356 -0.08 -29.51 -7.69
C ILE A 356 -1.52 -30.00 -7.58
N MET A 357 -2.22 -29.58 -6.53
CA MET A 357 -3.67 -29.77 -6.39
C MET A 357 -4.36 -28.40 -6.42
N ALA A 358 -5.29 -28.21 -7.35
CA ALA A 358 -6.04 -26.96 -7.49
C ALA A 358 -7.52 -27.25 -7.82
N GLY A 359 -8.43 -26.87 -6.90
CA GLY A 359 -9.85 -27.17 -7.05
C GLY A 359 -10.14 -28.67 -7.17
N GLY A 360 -9.42 -29.50 -6.41
CA GLY A 360 -9.50 -30.96 -6.44
C GLY A 360 -8.93 -31.64 -7.69
N LYS A 361 -8.36 -30.88 -8.64
CA LYS A 361 -7.69 -31.43 -9.83
C LYS A 361 -6.20 -31.54 -9.60
N ARG A 362 -5.64 -32.72 -9.92
CA ARG A 362 -4.21 -33.02 -9.84
C ARG A 362 -3.50 -32.64 -11.13
N GLY A 363 -2.34 -32.01 -10.99
CA GLY A 363 -1.35 -31.88 -12.05
C GLY A 363 0.06 -32.06 -11.52
N THR A 364 1.02 -32.14 -12.43
CA THR A 364 2.44 -32.30 -12.15
C THR A 364 3.20 -31.16 -12.81
N LEU A 365 4.20 -30.62 -12.11
CA LEU A 365 5.15 -29.65 -12.61
C LEU A 365 6.55 -30.25 -12.51
N THR A 366 7.22 -30.40 -13.64
CA THR A 366 8.55 -31.02 -13.74
C THR A 366 9.57 -30.00 -14.22
N ASP A 367 10.70 -29.89 -13.55
CA ASP A 367 11.86 -29.15 -14.04
C ASP A 367 12.72 -30.06 -14.94
N ASN A 368 12.85 -29.72 -16.22
CA ASN A 368 13.68 -30.46 -17.17
C ASN A 368 15.07 -29.83 -17.41
N GLY A 369 15.45 -28.83 -16.61
CA GLY A 369 16.68 -28.05 -16.76
C GLY A 369 16.46 -26.72 -17.50
N GLU A 370 15.67 -26.72 -18.58
CA GLU A 370 15.46 -25.54 -19.44
C GLU A 370 14.15 -24.80 -19.12
N THR A 371 13.08 -25.54 -18.86
CA THR A 371 11.72 -25.05 -18.64
C THR A 371 11.03 -25.85 -17.54
N PHE A 372 9.93 -25.31 -17.01
CA PHE A 372 8.99 -26.14 -16.26
C PHE A 372 7.97 -26.74 -17.23
N VAL A 373 7.73 -28.04 -17.14
CA VAL A 373 6.69 -28.74 -17.90
C VAL A 373 5.54 -29.01 -16.95
N TYR A 374 4.36 -28.44 -17.24
CA TYR A 374 3.13 -28.70 -16.49
C TYR A 374 2.24 -29.67 -17.25
N GLU A 375 1.72 -30.67 -16.56
CA GLU A 375 0.81 -31.67 -17.12
C GLU A 375 -0.34 -31.97 -16.16
N ASP A 376 -1.56 -32.00 -16.69
CA ASP A 376 -2.71 -32.60 -16.02
C ASP A 376 -3.62 -33.33 -17.02
N ALA A 377 -4.85 -33.65 -16.60
CA ALA A 377 -5.83 -34.33 -17.44
C ALA A 377 -6.31 -33.47 -18.63
N GLU A 378 -6.19 -32.14 -18.53
CA GLU A 378 -6.76 -31.18 -19.48
C GLU A 378 -5.70 -30.67 -20.47
N VAL A 379 -4.50 -30.37 -19.99
CA VAL A 379 -3.44 -29.72 -20.78
C VAL A 379 -2.05 -30.24 -20.45
N ARG A 380 -1.15 -30.09 -21.42
CA ARG A 380 0.30 -30.06 -21.21
C ARG A 380 0.83 -28.73 -21.75
N LEU A 381 1.76 -28.11 -21.03
CA LEU A 381 2.40 -26.85 -21.46
C LEU A 381 3.78 -26.68 -20.84
N ARG A 382 4.55 -25.73 -21.37
CA ARG A 382 5.83 -25.30 -20.81
C ARG A 382 5.73 -23.91 -20.19
N LEU A 383 6.50 -23.65 -19.14
CA LEU A 383 6.74 -22.31 -18.60
C LEU A 383 8.24 -22.01 -18.64
N ALA A 384 8.59 -20.86 -19.21
CA ALA A 384 9.95 -20.34 -19.13
C ALA A 384 10.34 -20.03 -17.68
N LYS A 385 11.55 -20.40 -17.25
CA LYS A 385 11.98 -20.27 -15.83
C LYS A 385 12.12 -18.83 -15.35
N ASP A 386 12.53 -17.93 -16.24
CA ASP A 386 12.81 -16.51 -15.94
C ASP A 386 11.55 -15.66 -15.85
N SER A 387 10.54 -15.98 -16.65
CA SER A 387 9.37 -15.15 -16.89
C SER A 387 8.05 -15.83 -16.51
N LEU A 388 8.07 -17.15 -16.30
CA LEU A 388 6.92 -18.03 -16.13
C LEU A 388 5.88 -17.89 -17.25
N LYS A 389 6.32 -17.45 -18.42
CA LYS A 389 5.45 -17.33 -19.59
C LYS A 389 5.17 -18.72 -20.16
N ALA A 390 3.89 -19.05 -20.30
CA ALA A 390 3.45 -20.31 -20.87
C ALA A 390 3.64 -20.36 -22.40
N SER A 391 4.07 -21.52 -22.91
CA SER A 391 4.25 -21.88 -24.33
C SER A 391 3.94 -23.37 -24.58
N ASP A 392 4.00 -23.79 -25.84
CA ASP A 392 3.90 -25.20 -26.26
C ASP A 392 2.70 -25.96 -25.66
N ILE A 393 1.50 -25.40 -25.85
CA ILE A 393 0.26 -25.90 -25.24
C ILE A 393 -0.30 -27.04 -26.09
N GLU A 394 -0.51 -28.17 -25.45
CA GLU A 394 -1.21 -29.34 -25.96
C GLU A 394 -2.50 -29.52 -25.16
N LEU A 395 -3.65 -29.46 -25.83
CA LEU A 395 -4.95 -29.75 -25.22
C LEU A 395 -5.19 -31.26 -25.24
N ARG A 396 -5.30 -31.87 -24.06
CA ARG A 396 -5.56 -33.31 -23.90
C ARG A 396 -7.05 -33.64 -23.82
N GLN A 397 -7.84 -32.67 -23.39
CA GLN A 397 -9.31 -32.74 -23.34
C GLN A 397 -9.91 -31.38 -23.70
N ALA A 398 -11.22 -31.35 -23.92
CA ALA A 398 -11.94 -30.10 -24.17
C ALA A 398 -11.91 -29.20 -22.92
N VAL A 399 -11.24 -28.05 -23.03
CA VAL A 399 -11.13 -27.06 -21.95
C VAL A 399 -11.93 -25.82 -22.33
N LYS A 400 -12.91 -25.40 -21.52
CA LYS A 400 -13.57 -24.10 -21.74
C LYS A 400 -12.62 -22.93 -21.46
N LYS A 401 -11.98 -22.98 -20.29
CA LYS A 401 -11.01 -22.00 -19.81
C LYS A 401 -10.21 -22.61 -18.67
N LYS A 402 -8.89 -22.52 -18.72
CA LYS A 402 -8.00 -22.96 -17.62
C LYS A 402 -7.13 -21.81 -17.15
N LYS A 403 -7.27 -21.43 -15.88
CA LYS A 403 -6.41 -20.43 -15.25
C LYS A 403 -5.11 -21.10 -14.80
N LEU A 404 -3.96 -20.52 -15.15
CA LEU A 404 -2.65 -21.05 -14.81
C LEU A 404 -2.05 -20.42 -13.54
N ARG A 405 -2.84 -19.67 -12.75
CA ARG A 405 -2.35 -18.98 -11.55
C ARG A 405 -1.63 -19.93 -10.57
N ARG A 406 -2.26 -21.07 -10.25
CA ARG A 406 -1.66 -22.08 -9.35
C ARG A 406 -0.43 -22.77 -9.95
N VAL A 407 -0.35 -22.87 -11.28
CA VAL A 407 0.82 -23.42 -11.97
C VAL A 407 2.01 -22.47 -11.86
N ALA A 408 1.78 -21.16 -12.10
CA ALA A 408 2.80 -20.14 -11.93
C ALA A 408 3.25 -20.02 -10.45
N GLU A 409 2.31 -20.04 -9.50
CA GLU A 409 2.63 -20.09 -8.06
C GLU A 409 3.47 -21.34 -7.71
N GLY A 410 3.12 -22.50 -8.28
CA GLY A 410 3.88 -23.73 -8.13
C GLY A 410 5.31 -23.60 -8.65
N ALA A 411 5.52 -22.97 -9.81
CA ALA A 411 6.85 -22.73 -10.37
C ALA A 411 7.71 -21.80 -9.49
N VAL A 412 7.11 -20.75 -8.91
CA VAL A 412 7.80 -19.90 -7.93
C VAL A 412 8.19 -20.72 -6.70
N LEU A 413 7.24 -21.47 -6.12
CA LEU A 413 7.49 -22.30 -4.95
C LEU A 413 8.53 -23.38 -5.22
N PHE A 414 8.55 -23.94 -6.42
CA PHE A 414 9.50 -24.98 -6.81
C PHE A 414 10.95 -24.52 -6.58
N GLY A 415 11.33 -23.38 -7.15
CA GLY A 415 12.67 -22.80 -6.97
C GLY A 415 12.98 -22.46 -5.50
N LEU A 416 11.96 -22.13 -4.71
CA LEU A 416 12.13 -21.84 -3.28
C LEU A 416 12.31 -23.09 -2.43
N LEU A 417 11.78 -24.25 -2.85
CA LEU A 417 11.65 -25.44 -2.01
C LEU A 417 12.58 -26.60 -2.41
N GLU A 418 12.98 -26.71 -3.68
CA GLU A 418 13.70 -27.87 -4.22
C GLU A 418 14.97 -28.23 -3.43
N ASN A 419 15.65 -27.24 -2.88
CA ASN A 419 16.89 -27.41 -2.11
C ASN A 419 16.71 -27.14 -0.61
N ARG A 420 15.48 -27.23 -0.07
CA ARG A 420 15.17 -26.92 1.34
C ARG A 420 14.49 -28.07 2.06
N TYR A 421 15.09 -28.51 3.17
CA TYR A 421 14.43 -29.41 4.12
C TYR A 421 13.21 -28.73 4.78
N PRO A 422 12.11 -29.44 5.05
CA PRO A 422 11.85 -30.87 4.80
C PRO A 422 11.27 -31.18 3.41
N PHE A 423 11.28 -30.22 2.48
CA PHE A 423 10.62 -30.35 1.17
C PHE A 423 11.50 -31.01 0.12
N CYS A 424 12.82 -30.79 0.16
CA CYS A 424 13.76 -31.45 -0.73
C CYS A 424 13.77 -32.96 -0.49
N LYS A 425 13.73 -33.74 -1.57
CA LYS A 425 13.76 -35.20 -1.55
C LYS A 425 14.89 -35.74 -2.41
#